data_AF-A0A7C7MBV4-F1
#
_entry.id   AF-A0A7C7MBV4-F1
#
_cell.length_a   1.000
_cell.length_b   1.000
_cell.length_c   1.000
_cell.angle_alpha   90.00
_cell.angle_beta   90.00
_cell.angle_gamma   90.00
#
_symmetry.space_group_name_H-M   'P 1'
#
loop_
_entity.id
_entity.type
_entity.pdbx_description
1 polymer ?
#
loop_
_entity_poly.entity_id
_entity_poly.type
_entity_poly.pdbx_seq_one_letter_code
_entity_poly.pdbx_strand_id
1 'polypeptide(L)'
;MSLKQQPTTENTPNGITNTGNGKDNNSGNGKDTNPEIQNFIDLQMEKEKIRLEKEAGITSSNIQHFSAPTENLFTADQRGNTTLLFGGLTWGHEHLIEGAFKGLGYKTTAIPTPDVEAFQLGKEYGNNGQCNPTYFTVGNLVQYLQSLENKGMSREEIIDKHVFVTAGACGPCRFGMYEAEYRLALRNSGFDGFRVILFQQTGGLDQVEMEAGLEMNLDFSMAIINAFNMGDMFNGVGYQIRPYEVVSGWAKVVIIKKFIFC
;
A
#
# COMPACT_ATOMS: atom_id res chain seq x y z
N MET A 1 -4.10 -39.68 29.73
CA MET A 1 -4.78 -39.03 30.87
C MET A 1 -5.92 -38.21 30.29
N SER A 2 -7.14 -38.56 30.69
CA SER A 2 -8.39 -38.37 29.93
C SER A 2 -8.83 -36.91 29.81
N LEU A 3 -9.25 -36.52 28.60
CA LEU A 3 -10.07 -35.34 28.35
C LEU A 3 -11.40 -35.49 29.10
N LYS A 4 -11.72 -34.55 29.99
CA LYS A 4 -13.02 -34.49 30.66
C LYS A 4 -13.98 -33.64 29.82
N GLN A 5 -15.01 -34.31 29.32
CA GLN A 5 -16.19 -33.72 28.69
C GLN A 5 -16.99 -32.91 29.73
N GLN A 6 -17.52 -31.76 29.32
CA GLN A 6 -18.52 -31.00 30.07
C GLN A 6 -19.90 -31.67 29.92
N PRO A 7 -20.76 -31.62 30.96
CA PRO A 7 -22.04 -32.30 30.94
C PRO A 7 -23.10 -31.51 30.15
N THR A 8 -23.83 -32.26 29.33
CA THR A 8 -25.07 -31.88 28.63
C THR A 8 -26.18 -31.60 29.63
N THR A 9 -26.74 -30.39 29.65
CA THR A 9 -27.97 -30.11 30.39
C THR A 9 -29.20 -30.37 29.53
N GLU A 10 -30.16 -31.01 30.18
CA GLU A 10 -31.33 -31.69 29.66
C GLU A 10 -32.39 -30.76 29.03
N ASN A 11 -33.05 -31.31 28.03
CA ASN A 11 -34.34 -30.87 27.50
C ASN A 11 -35.44 -31.02 28.56
N THR A 12 -36.30 -30.00 28.72
CA THR A 12 -37.75 -30.17 28.99
C THR A 12 -38.50 -28.84 28.75
N PRO A 13 -39.83 -28.85 28.54
CA PRO A 13 -40.40 -28.48 27.25
C PRO A 13 -41.40 -27.33 27.38
N ASN A 14 -41.43 -26.40 26.42
CA ASN A 14 -42.60 -25.55 26.24
C ASN A 14 -43.06 -25.64 24.80
N GLY A 15 -44.07 -26.49 24.62
CA GLY A 15 -44.75 -26.70 23.36
C GLY A 15 -45.54 -25.47 22.96
N ILE A 16 -45.45 -25.13 21.68
CA ILE A 16 -46.55 -24.53 20.94
C ILE A 16 -46.78 -25.47 19.75
N THR A 17 -47.83 -26.29 19.88
CA THR A 17 -48.34 -27.14 18.81
C THR A 17 -48.84 -26.26 17.68
N ASN A 18 -48.22 -26.33 16.51
CA ASN A 18 -48.72 -25.67 15.31
C ASN A 18 -49.29 -26.73 14.36
N THR A 19 -50.59 -26.92 14.42
CA THR A 19 -51.36 -27.74 13.48
C THR A 19 -51.83 -26.88 12.31
N GLY A 20 -51.53 -27.32 11.09
CA GLY A 20 -52.40 -27.09 9.93
C GLY A 20 -51.89 -26.16 8.83
N ASN A 21 -51.35 -26.79 7.78
CA ASN A 21 -51.59 -26.55 6.35
C ASN A 21 -51.76 -25.13 5.79
N GLY A 22 -50.96 -24.81 4.77
CA GLY A 22 -51.35 -23.83 3.76
C GLY A 22 -50.20 -23.36 2.89
N LYS A 23 -50.26 -23.73 1.61
CA LYS A 23 -49.32 -23.45 0.53
C LYS A 23 -49.01 -21.97 0.30
N ASP A 24 -47.78 -21.75 -0.18
CA ASP A 24 -47.31 -20.76 -1.15
C ASP A 24 -47.76 -19.30 -0.99
N ASN A 25 -46.81 -18.37 -0.88
CA ASN A 25 -46.55 -17.33 -1.90
C ASN A 25 -45.63 -16.21 -1.39
N ASN A 26 -44.76 -15.75 -2.30
CA ASN A 26 -44.02 -14.49 -2.33
C ASN A 26 -42.95 -14.21 -1.26
N SER A 27 -41.71 -14.52 -1.63
CA SER A 27 -40.53 -13.85 -1.07
C SER A 27 -40.47 -12.42 -1.63
N GLY A 28 -41.10 -11.50 -0.89
CA GLY A 28 -41.13 -10.10 -1.21
C GLY A 28 -41.61 -9.30 -0.02
N ASN A 29 -40.77 -9.13 1.00
CA ASN A 29 -40.83 -7.95 1.87
C ASN A 29 -39.68 -7.92 2.89
N GLY A 30 -39.00 -6.78 2.97
CA GLY A 30 -37.97 -6.56 3.98
C GLY A 30 -37.37 -5.16 3.96
N LYS A 31 -38.13 -4.15 3.53
CA LYS A 31 -37.81 -2.73 3.72
C LYS A 31 -39.11 -1.98 3.92
N ASP A 32 -39.61 -2.01 5.15
CA ASP A 32 -40.54 -1.05 5.73
C ASP A 32 -40.67 -1.42 7.21
N THR A 33 -39.57 -1.27 7.97
CA THR A 33 -39.66 -1.31 9.43
C THR A 33 -40.20 0.04 9.88
N ASN A 34 -41.33 0.02 10.59
CA ASN A 34 -41.91 1.21 11.22
C ASN A 34 -40.82 1.94 12.03
N PRO A 35 -40.58 3.25 11.80
CA PRO A 35 -39.54 4.02 12.49
C PRO A 35 -39.61 3.94 14.02
N GLU A 36 -40.81 3.74 14.57
CA GLU A 36 -41.02 3.58 16.02
C GLU A 36 -40.49 2.24 16.53
N ILE A 37 -40.64 1.18 15.73
CA ILE A 37 -40.12 -0.16 16.06
C ILE A 37 -38.59 -0.15 15.98
N GLN A 38 -38.01 0.53 14.97
CA GLN A 38 -36.56 0.65 14.85
C GLN A 38 -35.96 1.41 16.03
N ASN A 39 -36.55 2.55 16.41
CA ASN A 39 -36.13 3.30 17.59
C ASN A 39 -36.25 2.48 18.89
N PHE A 40 -37.32 1.67 19.03
CA PHE A 40 -37.45 0.78 20.19
C PHE A 40 -36.36 -0.29 20.21
N ILE A 41 -36.05 -0.91 19.07
CA ILE A 41 -34.98 -1.90 18.93
C ILE A 41 -33.63 -1.26 19.30
N ASP A 42 -33.31 -0.10 18.75
CA ASP A 42 -32.06 0.61 18.99
C ASP A 42 -31.90 0.98 20.48
N LEU A 43 -32.99 1.41 21.13
CA LEU A 43 -33.01 1.69 22.57
C LEU A 43 -32.78 0.44 23.44
N GLN A 44 -33.35 -0.70 23.06
CA GLN A 44 -33.12 -1.95 23.79
C GLN A 44 -31.70 -2.47 23.58
N MET A 45 -31.19 -2.38 22.35
CA MET A 45 -29.82 -2.73 21.98
C MET A 45 -28.80 -1.91 22.80
N GLU A 46 -29.01 -0.60 22.93
CA GLU A 46 -28.10 0.27 23.69
C GLU A 46 -28.14 -0.04 25.19
N LYS A 47 -29.33 -0.30 25.76
CA LYS A 47 -29.45 -0.70 27.18
C LYS A 47 -28.74 -2.02 27.47
N GLU A 48 -28.90 -2.99 26.58
CA GLU A 48 -28.29 -4.30 26.73
C GLU A 48 -26.77 -4.24 26.55
N LYS A 49 -26.29 -3.45 25.58
CA LYS A 49 -24.85 -3.14 25.42
C LYS A 49 -24.25 -2.55 26.69
N ILE A 50 -24.88 -1.54 27.28
CA ILE A 50 -24.42 -0.92 28.54
C ILE A 50 -24.39 -1.95 29.69
N ARG A 51 -25.39 -2.83 29.78
CA ARG A 51 -25.43 -3.91 30.78
C ARG A 51 -24.25 -4.86 30.63
N LEU A 52 -24.03 -5.36 29.40
CA LEU A 52 -22.94 -6.28 29.08
C LEU A 52 -21.56 -5.65 29.28
N GLU A 53 -21.37 -4.39 28.88
CA GLU A 53 -20.12 -3.66 29.10
C GLU A 53 -19.80 -3.54 30.60
N LYS A 54 -20.82 -3.26 31.43
CA LYS A 54 -20.68 -3.18 32.89
C LYS A 54 -20.38 -4.55 33.51
N GLU A 55 -21.05 -5.61 33.08
CA GLU A 55 -20.79 -6.98 33.53
C GLU A 55 -19.40 -7.48 33.14
N ALA A 56 -18.92 -7.11 31.95
CA ALA A 56 -17.59 -7.42 31.45
C ALA A 56 -16.47 -6.57 32.09
N GLY A 57 -16.82 -5.60 32.95
CA GLY A 57 -15.84 -4.69 33.56
C GLY A 57 -15.20 -3.72 32.56
N ILE A 58 -15.78 -3.57 31.37
CA ILE A 58 -15.35 -2.65 30.33
C ILE A 58 -15.89 -1.27 30.72
N THR A 59 -15.07 -0.48 31.41
CA THR A 59 -15.33 0.95 31.55
C THR A 59 -15.16 1.53 30.15
N SER A 60 -16.27 1.83 29.47
CA SER A 60 -16.28 2.53 28.19
C SER A 60 -15.56 3.86 28.36
N SER A 61 -14.25 3.82 28.15
CA SER A 61 -13.30 4.90 28.33
C SER A 61 -12.88 5.25 26.92
N ASN A 62 -13.44 6.35 26.41
CA ASN A 62 -13.02 7.08 25.22
C ASN A 62 -12.05 6.29 24.31
N ILE A 63 -12.58 5.29 23.60
CA ILE A 63 -11.77 4.43 22.74
C ILE A 63 -11.36 5.29 21.55
N GLN A 64 -10.14 5.83 21.59
CA GLN A 64 -9.54 6.45 20.43
C GLN A 64 -9.22 5.34 19.43
N HIS A 65 -10.14 5.13 18.47
CA HIS A 65 -9.85 4.31 17.31
C HIS A 65 -8.67 4.89 16.56
N PHE A 66 -7.78 4.00 16.09
CA PHE A 66 -6.66 4.41 15.26
C PHE A 66 -7.19 5.15 14.02
N SER A 67 -6.75 6.40 13.86
CA SER A 67 -6.90 7.16 12.63
C SER A 67 -5.56 7.15 11.91
N ALA A 68 -5.59 6.99 10.59
CA ALA A 68 -4.39 7.21 9.79
C ALA A 68 -3.88 8.65 10.05
N PRO A 69 -2.56 8.85 10.22
CA PRO A 69 -1.98 10.18 10.29
C PRO A 69 -2.32 11.01 9.05
N THR A 70 -2.42 12.33 9.21
CA THR A 70 -2.59 13.24 8.08
C THR A 70 -1.26 13.38 7.36
N GLU A 71 -1.25 13.06 6.06
CA GLU A 71 -0.03 13.06 5.25
C GLU A 71 0.20 14.42 4.58
N ASN A 72 1.47 14.75 4.35
CA ASN A 72 1.83 15.92 3.54
C ASN A 72 1.48 15.65 2.07
N LEU A 73 0.79 16.60 1.43
CA LEU A 73 0.44 16.49 0.02
C LEU A 73 1.61 16.90 -0.87
N PHE A 74 1.67 16.31 -2.06
CA PHE A 74 2.47 16.81 -3.17
C PHE A 74 1.53 17.55 -4.10
N THR A 75 1.75 18.85 -4.29
CA THR A 75 0.84 19.72 -5.05
C THR A 75 1.43 20.15 -6.40
N ALA A 76 0.59 20.63 -7.32
CA ALA A 76 0.97 20.98 -8.69
C ALA A 76 2.07 22.06 -8.77
N ASP A 77 2.05 23.04 -7.87
CA ASP A 77 3.04 24.12 -7.76
C ASP A 77 4.44 23.60 -7.37
N GLN A 78 4.51 22.46 -6.68
CA GLN A 78 5.76 21.88 -6.21
C GLN A 78 6.51 21.08 -7.30
N ARG A 79 5.85 20.73 -8.41
CA ARG A 79 6.44 19.90 -9.50
C ARG A 79 7.77 20.42 -10.02
N GLY A 80 7.90 21.75 -10.10
CA GLY A 80 9.11 22.41 -10.61
C GLY A 80 10.33 22.22 -9.70
N ASN A 81 10.14 21.93 -8.41
CA ASN A 81 11.21 21.89 -7.41
C ASN A 81 11.34 20.55 -6.67
N THR A 82 10.35 19.68 -6.78
CA THR A 82 10.34 18.36 -6.15
C THR A 82 10.77 17.25 -7.12
N THR A 83 11.68 16.38 -6.67
CA THR A 83 12.16 15.22 -7.40
C THR A 83 11.39 13.97 -6.98
N LEU A 84 10.79 13.29 -7.95
CA LEU A 84 10.11 12.01 -7.78
C LEU A 84 11.14 10.87 -7.73
N LEU A 85 11.19 10.22 -6.59
CA LEU A 85 11.99 9.03 -6.34
C LEU A 85 11.12 7.79 -6.52
N PHE A 86 11.65 6.76 -7.15
CA PHE A 86 10.99 5.47 -7.30
C PHE A 86 12.03 4.36 -7.43
N GLY A 87 11.67 3.10 -7.19
CA GLY A 87 12.58 1.98 -7.42
C GLY A 87 12.05 0.65 -6.92
N GLY A 88 12.89 -0.38 -7.02
CA GLY A 88 12.53 -1.76 -6.67
C GLY A 88 11.99 -2.55 -7.87
N LEU A 89 12.20 -2.05 -9.09
CA LEU A 89 11.91 -2.76 -10.33
C LEU A 89 13.22 -3.22 -10.97
N THR A 90 13.14 -3.91 -12.11
CA THR A 90 14.38 -4.24 -12.84
C THR A 90 14.94 -2.98 -13.49
N TRP A 91 16.26 -2.94 -13.69
CA TRP A 91 16.97 -1.80 -14.28
C TRP A 91 16.31 -1.27 -15.58
N GLY A 92 15.83 -2.18 -16.45
CA GLY A 92 15.18 -1.80 -17.72
C GLY A 92 13.84 -1.10 -17.52
N HIS A 93 13.03 -1.58 -16.57
CA HIS A 93 11.79 -0.91 -16.18
C HIS A 93 12.07 0.47 -15.62
N GLU A 94 13.05 0.57 -14.72
CA GLU A 94 13.36 1.84 -14.06
C GLU A 94 13.83 2.90 -15.05
N HIS A 95 14.66 2.54 -16.04
CA HIS A 95 15.12 3.47 -17.07
C HIS A 95 13.98 3.95 -17.98
N LEU A 96 13.08 3.04 -18.38
CA LEU A 96 11.94 3.40 -19.23
C LEU A 96 10.92 4.26 -18.48
N ILE A 97 10.67 3.97 -17.21
CA ILE A 97 9.80 4.78 -16.34
C ILE A 97 10.42 6.15 -16.11
N GLU A 98 11.73 6.23 -15.88
CA GLU A 98 12.42 7.51 -15.72
C GLU A 98 12.29 8.37 -16.99
N GLY A 99 12.46 7.76 -18.16
CA GLY A 99 12.24 8.42 -19.46
C GLY A 99 10.80 8.89 -19.64
N ALA A 100 9.82 8.06 -19.27
CA ALA A 100 8.40 8.39 -19.32
C ALA A 100 8.06 9.59 -18.43
N PHE A 101 8.48 9.57 -17.16
CA PHE A 101 8.27 10.69 -16.24
C PHE A 101 8.95 11.98 -16.69
N LYS A 102 10.19 11.90 -17.19
CA LYS A 102 10.88 13.06 -17.78
C LYS A 102 10.14 13.62 -18.99
N GLY A 103 9.62 12.74 -19.86
CA GLY A 103 8.81 13.12 -21.02
C GLY A 103 7.50 13.82 -20.66
N LEU A 104 6.92 13.50 -19.49
CA LEU A 104 5.75 14.15 -18.92
C LEU A 104 6.09 15.44 -18.12
N GLY A 105 7.37 15.83 -18.06
CA GLY A 105 7.82 17.05 -17.41
C GLY A 105 8.15 16.93 -15.91
N TYR A 106 8.19 15.73 -15.35
CA TYR A 106 8.56 15.52 -13.95
C TYR A 106 10.07 15.47 -13.77
N LYS A 107 10.56 16.11 -12.69
CA LYS A 107 11.90 15.84 -12.16
C LYS A 107 11.85 14.47 -11.47
N THR A 108 12.64 13.53 -11.93
CA THR A 108 12.61 12.17 -11.38
C THR A 108 13.99 11.50 -11.39
N THR A 109 14.17 10.53 -10.51
CA THR A 109 15.36 9.69 -10.44
C THR A 109 14.99 8.34 -9.83
N ALA A 110 15.44 7.26 -10.46
CA ALA A 110 15.35 5.93 -9.86
C ALA A 110 16.37 5.80 -8.72
N ILE A 111 15.94 5.29 -7.56
CA ILE A 111 16.87 4.98 -6.48
C ILE A 111 17.72 3.74 -6.85
N PRO A 112 18.98 3.64 -6.38
CA PRO A 112 19.86 2.52 -6.73
C PRO A 112 19.27 1.15 -6.35
N THR A 113 19.80 0.08 -6.94
CA THR A 113 19.45 -1.28 -6.51
C THR A 113 19.89 -1.49 -5.06
N PRO A 114 19.01 -1.99 -4.18
CA PRO A 114 19.35 -2.17 -2.77
C PRO A 114 20.42 -3.23 -2.57
N ASP A 115 21.29 -3.01 -1.59
CA ASP A 115 22.33 -3.92 -1.18
C ASP A 115 22.09 -4.48 0.24
N VAL A 116 23.11 -5.12 0.81
CA VAL A 116 23.03 -5.71 2.15
C VAL A 116 22.91 -4.61 3.22
N GLU A 117 23.50 -3.44 3.00
CA GLU A 117 23.40 -2.32 3.94
C GLU A 117 21.97 -1.76 3.96
N ALA A 118 21.35 -1.58 2.79
CA ALA A 118 19.94 -1.26 2.68
C ALA A 118 19.07 -2.24 3.49
N PHE A 119 19.33 -3.55 3.35
CA PHE A 119 18.61 -4.55 4.14
C PHE A 119 18.78 -4.39 5.67
N GLN A 120 19.99 -4.08 6.15
CA GLN A 120 20.20 -3.88 7.59
C GLN A 120 19.47 -2.62 8.08
N LEU A 121 19.52 -1.52 7.33
CA LEU A 121 18.79 -0.30 7.65
C LEU A 121 17.27 -0.53 7.69
N GLY A 122 16.76 -1.35 6.76
CA GLY A 122 15.35 -1.74 6.74
C GLY A 122 14.92 -2.51 8.00
N LYS A 123 15.81 -3.35 8.55
CA LYS A 123 15.57 -4.04 9.82
C LYS A 123 15.73 -3.14 11.04
N GLU A 124 16.66 -2.20 10.98
CA GLU A 124 16.95 -1.27 12.07
C GLU A 124 15.80 -0.27 12.28
N TYR A 125 15.32 0.33 11.18
CA TYR A 125 14.30 1.38 11.25
C TYR A 125 12.87 0.87 11.00
N GLY A 126 12.71 -0.28 10.35
CA GLY A 126 11.41 -0.88 10.04
C GLY A 126 10.90 -1.85 11.10
N ASN A 127 9.73 -2.44 10.83
CA ASN A 127 9.16 -3.48 11.68
C ASN A 127 9.76 -4.86 11.40
N ASN A 128 10.32 -5.50 12.44
CA ASN A 128 10.91 -6.85 12.38
C ASN A 128 9.92 -7.99 12.02
N GLY A 129 8.62 -7.71 11.93
CA GLY A 129 7.59 -8.65 11.50
C GLY A 129 7.29 -8.65 10.00
N GLN A 130 8.07 -7.94 9.19
CA GLN A 130 7.81 -7.77 7.75
C GLN A 130 8.50 -8.82 6.88
N CYS A 131 8.02 -8.95 5.63
CA CYS A 131 8.63 -9.86 4.67
C CYS A 131 9.95 -9.30 4.14
N ASN A 132 10.83 -10.19 3.66
CA ASN A 132 12.18 -9.81 3.25
C ASN A 132 12.23 -8.65 2.23
N PRO A 133 11.38 -8.60 1.19
CA PRO A 133 11.41 -7.49 0.24
C PRO A 133 11.14 -6.14 0.88
N THR A 134 10.33 -6.05 1.94
CA THR A 134 10.09 -4.80 2.67
C THR A 134 11.37 -4.23 3.24
N TYR A 135 12.23 -5.07 3.84
CA TYR A 135 13.49 -4.61 4.41
C TYR A 135 14.40 -4.01 3.34
N PHE A 136 14.49 -4.66 2.18
CA PHE A 136 15.28 -4.11 1.08
C PHE A 136 14.68 -2.81 0.57
N THR A 137 13.38 -2.75 0.28
CA THR A 137 12.80 -1.56 -0.37
C THR A 137 12.73 -0.35 0.56
N VAL A 138 12.29 -0.55 1.81
CA VAL A 138 12.22 0.52 2.81
C VAL A 138 13.62 0.97 3.20
N GLY A 139 14.51 0.03 3.46
CA GLY A 139 15.90 0.32 3.80
C GLY A 139 16.65 1.03 2.68
N ASN A 140 16.35 0.73 1.41
CA ASN A 140 16.93 1.43 0.26
C ASN A 140 16.56 2.91 0.23
N LEU A 141 15.29 3.23 0.50
CA LEU A 141 14.84 4.61 0.57
C LEU A 141 15.59 5.33 1.69
N VAL A 142 15.65 4.76 2.89
CA VAL A 142 16.39 5.35 4.02
C VAL A 142 17.86 5.56 3.67
N GLN A 143 18.53 4.55 3.12
CA GLN A 143 19.93 4.62 2.70
C GLN A 143 20.14 5.74 1.67
N TYR A 144 19.25 5.85 0.69
CA TYR A 144 19.32 6.88 -0.34
C TYR A 144 19.20 8.29 0.26
N LEU A 145 18.23 8.51 1.16
CA LEU A 145 18.05 9.82 1.81
C LEU A 145 19.23 10.17 2.72
N GLN A 146 19.76 9.22 3.49
CA GLN A 146 20.99 9.41 4.26
C GLN A 146 22.18 9.76 3.35
N SER A 147 22.24 9.19 2.14
CA SER A 147 23.27 9.54 1.16
C SER A 147 23.15 10.99 0.66
N LEU A 148 21.94 11.53 0.53
CA LEU A 148 21.71 12.94 0.19
C LEU A 148 22.14 13.86 1.33
N GLU A 149 21.83 13.47 2.57
CA GLU A 149 22.26 14.20 3.76
C GLU A 149 23.79 14.26 3.85
N ASN A 150 24.45 13.12 3.66
CA ASN A 150 25.91 13.03 3.65
C ASN A 150 26.57 13.84 2.50
N LYS A 151 25.83 14.14 1.43
CA LYS A 151 26.28 15.01 0.34
C LYS A 151 26.05 16.50 0.63
N GLY A 152 25.50 16.84 1.79
CA GLY A 152 25.37 18.21 2.29
C GLY A 152 23.97 18.83 2.16
N MET A 153 22.95 18.05 1.78
CA MET A 153 21.57 18.54 1.79
C MET A 153 20.99 18.45 3.21
N SER A 154 20.29 19.49 3.69
CA SER A 154 19.65 19.41 5.01
C SER A 154 18.48 18.43 5.00
N ARG A 155 18.10 17.87 6.16
CA ARG A 155 16.93 16.97 6.25
C ARG A 155 15.65 17.65 5.78
N GLU A 156 15.47 18.92 6.13
CA GLU A 156 14.32 19.73 5.75
C GLU A 156 14.26 19.89 4.23
N GLU A 157 15.40 20.16 3.59
CA GLU A 157 15.48 20.23 2.13
C GLU A 157 15.18 18.89 1.47
N ILE A 158 15.64 17.77 2.05
CA ILE A 158 15.36 16.43 1.53
C ILE A 158 13.86 16.16 1.56
N ILE A 159 13.20 16.42 2.69
CA ILE A 159 11.76 16.22 2.88
C ILE A 159 10.94 17.10 1.93
N ASP A 160 11.34 18.36 1.75
CA ASP A 160 10.63 19.33 0.90
C ASP A 160 10.87 19.12 -0.60
N LYS A 161 12.08 18.73 -1.01
CA LYS A 161 12.48 18.62 -2.43
C LYS A 161 12.39 17.22 -3.00
N HIS A 162 11.95 16.22 -2.23
CA HIS A 162 11.79 14.86 -2.70
C HIS A 162 10.45 14.26 -2.30
N VAL A 163 10.00 13.30 -3.09
CA VAL A 163 8.82 12.47 -2.82
C VAL A 163 9.07 11.06 -3.33
N PHE A 164 8.67 10.05 -2.58
CA PHE A 164 8.79 8.66 -3.02
C PHE A 164 7.47 8.14 -3.58
N VAL A 165 7.50 7.61 -4.79
CA VAL A 165 6.34 7.06 -5.49
C VAL A 165 6.49 5.54 -5.54
N THR A 166 5.50 4.82 -5.02
CA THR A 166 5.47 3.36 -5.02
C THR A 166 4.08 2.84 -5.33
N ALA A 167 3.98 1.60 -5.83
CA ALA A 167 2.67 0.96 -5.97
C ALA A 167 2.08 0.63 -4.59
N GLY A 168 0.77 0.83 -4.47
CA GLY A 168 -0.04 0.30 -3.37
C GLY A 168 -0.81 -0.93 -3.82
N ALA A 169 -1.14 -1.83 -2.89
CA ALA A 169 -1.98 -2.98 -3.18
C ALA A 169 -3.05 -3.18 -2.12
N CYS A 170 -4.18 -3.73 -2.55
CA CYS A 170 -5.23 -4.23 -1.69
C CYS A 170 -5.24 -5.76 -1.79
N GLY A 171 -4.83 -6.46 -0.73
CA GLY A 171 -4.78 -7.93 -0.72
C GLY A 171 -4.16 -8.48 0.56
N PRO A 172 -4.19 -9.81 0.76
CA PRO A 172 -3.68 -10.45 2.00
C PRO A 172 -2.15 -10.42 2.11
N CYS A 173 -1.45 -9.98 1.06
CA CYS A 173 0.00 -9.83 1.06
C CYS A 173 0.41 -8.67 1.97
N ARG A 174 1.57 -8.79 2.64
CA ARG A 174 2.20 -7.70 3.39
C ARG A 174 2.46 -6.45 2.55
N PHE A 175 2.44 -6.56 1.21
CA PHE A 175 2.60 -5.43 0.30
C PHE A 175 1.59 -4.30 0.54
N GLY A 176 0.35 -4.60 0.92
CA GLY A 176 -0.63 -3.57 1.29
C GLY A 176 -0.25 -2.74 2.51
N MET A 177 0.70 -3.22 3.33
CA MET A 177 1.24 -2.51 4.50
C MET A 177 2.52 -1.73 4.20
N TYR A 178 3.08 -1.81 2.99
CA TYR A 178 4.40 -1.21 2.71
C TYR A 178 4.39 0.30 2.90
N GLU A 179 3.29 0.95 2.60
CA GLU A 179 3.08 2.37 2.86
C GLU A 179 3.34 2.73 4.34
N ALA A 180 2.67 2.03 5.26
CA ALA A 180 2.83 2.25 6.69
C ALA A 180 4.27 1.93 7.15
N GLU A 181 4.91 0.93 6.54
CA GLU A 181 6.28 0.55 6.86
C GLU A 181 7.32 1.56 6.34
N TYR A 182 7.14 2.14 5.14
CA TYR A 182 7.96 3.25 4.68
C TYR A 182 7.88 4.42 5.67
N ARG A 183 6.66 4.83 6.04
CA ARG A 183 6.46 5.96 6.95
C ARG A 183 7.03 5.69 8.35
N LEU A 184 6.85 4.48 8.87
CA LEU A 184 7.43 4.08 10.14
C LEU A 184 8.96 4.21 10.11
N ALA A 185 9.61 3.66 9.08
CA ALA A 185 11.06 3.70 8.96
C ALA A 185 11.60 5.11 8.70
N LEU A 186 10.91 5.92 7.90
CA LEU A 186 11.27 7.32 7.65
C LEU A 186 11.23 8.13 8.96
N ARG A 187 10.17 7.98 9.75
CA ARG A 187 10.09 8.60 11.08
C ARG A 187 11.20 8.12 12.02
N ASN A 188 11.44 6.81 12.08
CA ASN A 188 12.47 6.23 12.94
C ASN A 188 13.90 6.63 12.54
N SER A 189 14.13 6.93 11.26
CA SER A 189 15.41 7.39 10.71
C SER A 189 15.56 8.93 10.70
N GLY A 190 14.57 9.66 11.23
CA GLY A 190 14.62 11.12 11.34
C GLY A 190 14.15 11.90 10.11
N PHE A 191 13.55 11.22 9.12
CA PHE A 191 12.88 11.82 7.96
C PHE A 191 11.35 11.89 8.14
N ASP A 192 10.90 12.22 9.35
CA ASP A 192 9.47 12.35 9.64
C ASP A 192 8.83 13.46 8.77
N GLY A 193 7.64 13.20 8.24
CA GLY A 193 6.97 14.08 7.28
C GLY A 193 7.43 13.93 5.81
N PHE A 194 8.38 13.04 5.50
CA PHE A 194 8.73 12.71 4.12
C PHE A 194 7.55 12.07 3.38
N ARG A 195 7.26 12.58 2.17
CA ARG A 195 6.06 12.21 1.40
C ARG A 195 6.24 10.86 0.70
N VAL A 196 5.30 9.95 0.91
CA VAL A 196 5.18 8.67 0.21
C VAL A 196 3.84 8.63 -0.51
N ILE A 197 3.88 8.67 -1.84
CA ILE A 197 2.70 8.63 -2.72
C ILE A 197 2.50 7.21 -3.21
N LEU A 198 1.26 6.73 -3.08
CA LEU A 198 0.86 5.43 -3.61
C LEU A 198 0.21 5.55 -4.99
N PHE A 199 0.63 4.68 -5.90
CA PHE A 199 -0.14 4.34 -7.09
C PHE A 199 -1.15 3.25 -6.71
N GLN A 200 -2.39 3.63 -6.41
CA GLN A 200 -3.44 2.68 -5.98
C GLN A 200 -4.34 2.26 -7.15
N GLN A 201 -4.49 0.96 -7.35
CA GLN A 201 -5.37 0.38 -8.37
C GLN A 201 -6.87 0.67 -8.15
N THR A 202 -7.28 0.93 -6.91
CA THR A 202 -8.71 0.97 -6.52
C THR A 202 -9.37 2.33 -6.70
N GLY A 203 -8.61 3.40 -6.98
CA GLY A 203 -9.15 4.76 -7.18
C GLY A 203 -9.54 5.10 -8.62
N GLY A 204 -9.24 4.22 -9.58
CA GLY A 204 -9.46 4.51 -11.01
C GLY A 204 -8.66 5.72 -11.50
N LEU A 205 -8.99 6.18 -12.72
CA LEU A 205 -8.43 7.40 -13.33
C LEU A 205 -8.93 8.70 -12.67
N ASP A 206 -9.76 8.59 -11.62
CA ASP A 206 -10.40 9.72 -10.93
C ASP A 206 -9.56 10.27 -9.77
N GLN A 207 -8.32 9.80 -9.59
CA GLN A 207 -7.35 10.36 -8.64
C GLN A 207 -6.72 11.69 -9.11
N VAL A 208 -7.39 12.40 -10.03
CA VAL A 208 -7.05 13.77 -10.39
C VAL A 208 -7.71 14.68 -9.36
N GLU A 209 -7.14 14.75 -8.15
CA GLU A 209 -7.31 15.98 -7.39
C GLU A 209 -6.73 17.11 -8.25
N MET A 210 -7.53 18.14 -8.48
CA MET A 210 -7.23 19.24 -9.42
C MET A 210 -5.94 20.01 -9.06
N GLU A 211 -5.35 19.74 -7.90
CA GLU A 211 -4.10 20.31 -7.40
C GLU A 211 -3.01 19.27 -7.11
N ALA A 212 -3.20 17.99 -7.46
CA ALA A 212 -2.20 16.95 -7.21
C ALA A 212 -0.91 17.22 -8.01
N GLY A 213 0.23 17.11 -7.35
CA GLY A 213 1.55 17.23 -7.95
C GLY A 213 1.85 16.12 -8.94
N LEU A 214 1.25 14.94 -8.78
CA LEU A 214 1.33 13.82 -9.71
C LEU A 214 0.01 13.67 -10.46
N GLU A 215 -0.04 14.06 -11.73
CA GLU A 215 -1.24 13.87 -12.56
C GLU A 215 -1.27 12.45 -13.12
N MET A 216 -2.15 11.62 -12.53
CA MET A 216 -2.40 10.26 -13.00
C MET A 216 -3.47 10.25 -14.12
N ASN A 217 -3.22 11.03 -15.17
CA ASN A 217 -4.09 11.12 -16.34
C ASN A 217 -3.87 9.96 -17.33
N LEU A 218 -4.56 9.98 -18.47
CA LEU A 218 -4.44 8.92 -19.49
C LEU A 218 -3.04 8.86 -20.11
N ASP A 219 -2.42 10.01 -20.37
CA ASP A 219 -1.06 10.08 -20.94
C ASP A 219 -0.04 9.49 -19.98
N PHE A 220 -0.14 9.82 -18.69
CA PHE A 220 0.64 9.20 -17.62
C PHE A 220 0.47 7.68 -17.61
N SER A 221 -0.77 7.22 -17.61
CA SER A 221 -1.10 5.80 -17.54
C SER A 221 -0.56 5.03 -18.75
N MET A 222 -0.74 5.58 -19.96
CA MET A 222 -0.22 5.00 -21.20
C MET A 222 1.31 4.97 -21.22
N ALA A 223 1.97 6.04 -20.77
CA ALA A 223 3.41 6.10 -20.70
C ALA A 223 3.98 5.03 -19.77
N ILE A 224 3.38 4.84 -18.59
CA ILE A 224 3.82 3.84 -17.61
C ILE A 224 3.52 2.42 -18.08
N ILE A 225 2.31 2.15 -18.60
CA ILE A 225 1.97 0.82 -19.15
C ILE A 225 2.92 0.45 -20.29
N ASN A 226 3.23 1.38 -21.20
CA ASN A 226 4.18 1.14 -22.28
C ASN A 226 5.60 0.90 -21.76
N ALA A 227 6.03 1.64 -20.74
CA ALA A 227 7.33 1.42 -20.09
C ALA A 227 7.42 0.01 -19.46
N PHE A 228 6.35 -0.46 -18.82
CA PHE A 228 6.29 -1.83 -18.29
C PHE A 228 6.33 -2.89 -19.38
N ASN A 229 5.46 -2.80 -20.38
CA ASN A 229 5.43 -3.75 -21.49
C ASN A 229 6.79 -3.83 -22.21
N MET A 230 7.39 -2.67 -22.49
CA MET A 230 8.69 -2.61 -23.15
C MET A 230 9.82 -3.15 -22.24
N GLY A 231 9.77 -2.87 -20.93
CA GLY A 231 10.69 -3.43 -19.94
C GLY A 231 10.63 -4.96 -19.91
N ASP A 232 9.44 -5.54 -19.91
CA ASP A 232 9.23 -6.98 -19.97
C ASP A 232 9.71 -7.58 -21.31
N MET A 233 9.45 -6.91 -22.43
CA MET A 233 9.97 -7.33 -23.74
C MET A 233 11.51 -7.37 -23.75
N PHE A 234 12.18 -6.33 -23.23
CA PHE A 234 13.64 -6.30 -23.17
C PHE A 234 14.20 -7.36 -22.22
N ASN A 235 13.58 -7.57 -21.06
CA ASN A 235 13.99 -8.62 -20.14
C ASN A 235 13.82 -10.01 -20.80
N GLY A 236 12.69 -10.23 -21.47
CA GLY A 236 12.40 -11.48 -22.19
C GLY A 236 13.43 -11.78 -23.27
N VAL A 237 13.72 -10.81 -24.14
CA VAL A 237 14.77 -10.96 -25.17
C VAL A 237 16.14 -11.16 -24.53
N GLY A 238 16.46 -10.44 -23.45
CA GLY A 238 17.70 -10.62 -22.71
C GLY A 238 17.87 -12.01 -22.13
N TYR A 239 16.83 -12.58 -21.54
CA TYR A 239 16.85 -13.95 -21.03
C TYR A 239 16.96 -15.00 -22.14
N GLN A 240 16.46 -14.72 -23.34
CA GLN A 240 16.62 -15.62 -24.49
C GLN A 240 18.03 -15.59 -25.06
N ILE A 241 18.68 -14.42 -25.13
CA ILE A 241 20.01 -14.28 -25.74
C ILE A 241 21.12 -14.67 -24.77
N ARG A 242 20.97 -14.38 -23.46
CA ARG A 242 22.03 -14.57 -22.46
C ARG A 242 22.62 -15.98 -22.40
N PRO A 243 21.85 -17.08 -22.52
CA PRO A 243 22.43 -18.44 -22.54
C PRO A 243 23.33 -18.74 -23.74
N TYR A 244 23.19 -17.98 -24.84
CA TYR A 244 23.97 -18.14 -26.08
C TYR A 244 25.12 -17.13 -26.19
N GLU A 245 25.43 -16.39 -25.13
CA GLU A 245 26.51 -15.40 -25.16
C GLU A 245 27.88 -16.09 -25.24
N VAL A 246 28.66 -15.74 -26.27
CA VAL A 246 30.04 -16.27 -26.45
C VAL A 246 31.00 -15.65 -25.44
N VAL A 247 30.78 -14.38 -25.10
CA VAL A 247 31.54 -13.64 -24.08
C VAL A 247 30.56 -13.26 -22.98
N SER A 248 30.86 -13.66 -21.75
CA SER A 248 29.94 -13.42 -20.64
C SER A 248 29.66 -11.92 -20.44
N GLY A 249 28.39 -11.58 -20.24
CA GLY A 249 27.93 -10.20 -20.04
C GLY A 249 27.68 -9.40 -21.33
N TRP A 250 27.98 -9.94 -22.52
CA TRP A 250 27.74 -9.23 -23.78
C TRP A 250 26.26 -9.01 -24.06
N ALA A 251 25.39 -9.96 -23.71
CA ALA A 251 23.95 -9.78 -23.91
C ALA A 251 23.45 -8.53 -23.16
N LYS A 252 23.93 -8.34 -21.92
CA LYS A 252 23.63 -7.15 -21.12
C LYS A 252 24.16 -5.88 -21.77
N VAL A 253 25.40 -5.89 -22.29
CA VAL A 253 25.97 -4.72 -22.97
C VAL A 253 25.16 -4.33 -24.20
N VAL A 254 24.74 -5.28 -25.04
CA VAL A 254 23.96 -4.99 -26.25
C VAL A 254 22.61 -4.39 -25.91
N ILE A 255 21.89 -4.98 -24.96
CA ILE A 255 20.55 -4.51 -24.56
C ILE A 255 20.63 -3.12 -23.91
N ILE A 256 21.61 -2.92 -23.03
CA ILE A 256 21.80 -1.64 -22.34
C ILE A 256 22.26 -0.56 -23.32
N LYS A 257 23.40 -0.75 -24.02
CA LYS A 257 24.04 0.32 -24.79
C LYS A 257 23.39 0.63 -26.14
N LYS A 258 22.79 -0.37 -26.82
CA LYS A 258 22.32 -0.17 -28.20
C LYS A 258 20.81 0.02 -28.34
N PHE A 259 20.01 -0.48 -27.40
CA PHE A 259 18.55 -0.43 -27.52
C PHE A 259 17.90 0.64 -26.64
N ILE A 260 18.53 1.03 -25.52
CA ILE A 260 17.90 1.93 -24.53
C ILE A 260 18.54 3.33 -24.52
N PHE A 261 19.82 3.47 -24.90
CA PHE A 261 20.53 4.76 -24.97
C PHE A 261 20.62 5.37 -26.38
N CYS A 262 19.90 4.83 -27.37
CA CYS A 262 19.82 5.39 -28.73
C CYS A 262 18.52 6.17 -28.90
#